data_AF-A0A8S4NL36-F1
#
_entry.id   AF-A0A8S4NL36-F1
#
_cell.length_a   1.000
_cell.length_b   1.000
_cell.length_c   1.000
_cell.angle_alpha   90.00
_cell.angle_beta   90.00
_cell.angle_gamma   90.00
#
_symmetry.space_group_name_H-M   'P 1'
#
loop_
_entity.id
_entity.type
_entity.pdbx_description
1 polymer ?
#
loop_
_entity_poly.entity_id
_entity_poly.type
_entity_poly.pdbx_seq_one_letter_code
_entity_poly.pdbx_strand_id
1 'polypeptide(L)'
;SKYGCIKISPTNMMYMVETCSSDYIGTVLEEQCTSRNTVLGLLPASDNQTGIQYRNIFCARCNNVKFPVLWETKHSCFREIFDETDFHSPGPNTLWRVMNSSYCSVGYIPPLKNNLQLRPCIPTIYTCPQGAEHSLAKRCANSNLD
;
A
#
# COMPACT_ATOMS: atom_id res chain seq x y z
N SER A 1 12.91 -3.17 -6.57
CA SER A 1 11.84 -3.03 -7.59
C SER A 1 11.07 -1.77 -7.28
N LYS A 2 10.67 -0.96 -8.28
CA LYS A 2 9.86 0.27 -8.07
C LYS A 2 8.44 -0.06 -7.58
N TYR A 3 7.94 -1.23 -7.97
CA TYR A 3 6.61 -1.72 -7.64
C TYR A 3 6.70 -2.98 -6.79
N GLY A 4 5.71 -3.17 -5.92
CA GLY A 4 5.53 -4.43 -5.20
C GLY A 4 4.07 -4.78 -5.00
N CYS A 5 3.86 -6.03 -4.58
CA CYS A 5 2.54 -6.60 -4.34
C CYS A 5 2.13 -6.38 -2.89
N ILE A 6 1.30 -5.37 -2.65
CA ILE A 6 0.94 -4.90 -1.31
C ILE A 6 -0.42 -5.47 -0.91
N LYS A 7 -0.49 -6.07 0.29
CA LYS A 7 -1.75 -6.54 0.87
C LYS A 7 -2.65 -5.36 1.20
N ILE A 8 -3.86 -5.36 0.64
CA ILE A 8 -4.86 -4.32 0.91
C ILE A 8 -6.08 -4.83 1.69
N SER A 9 -6.20 -6.14 1.85
CA SER A 9 -7.21 -6.81 2.69
C SER A 9 -6.79 -8.26 2.93
N PRO A 10 -7.49 -9.05 3.77
CA PRO A 10 -7.15 -10.45 3.97
C PRO A 10 -7.05 -11.28 2.69
N THR A 11 -7.84 -10.95 1.67
CA THR A 11 -7.96 -11.73 0.41
C THR A 11 -7.42 -11.02 -0.82
N ASN A 12 -7.17 -9.70 -0.75
CA ASN A 12 -6.76 -8.92 -1.93
C ASN A 12 -5.38 -8.27 -1.72
N MET A 13 -4.61 -8.26 -2.80
CA MET A 13 -3.32 -7.57 -2.89
C MET A 13 -3.28 -6.78 -4.20
N MET A 14 -2.53 -5.68 -4.22
CA MET A 14 -2.45 -4.80 -5.38
C MET A 14 -1.02 -4.36 -5.68
N TYR A 15 -0.77 -4.11 -6.96
CA TYR A 15 0.47 -3.50 -7.43
C TYR A 15 0.51 -2.03 -7.07
N MET A 16 1.52 -1.66 -6.29
CA MET A 16 1.73 -0.28 -5.85
C MET A 16 3.20 0.12 -6.00
N VAL A 17 3.43 1.40 -6.27
CA VAL A 17 4.76 2.01 -6.19
C VAL A 17 5.19 2.02 -4.72
N GLU A 18 6.36 1.44 -4.45
CA GLU A 18 6.85 1.23 -3.07
C GLU A 18 8.23 1.79 -2.80
N THR A 19 8.85 2.42 -3.81
CA THR A 19 10.11 3.16 -3.67
C THR A 19 9.99 4.51 -4.37
N CYS A 20 10.93 5.40 -4.06
CA CYS A 20 11.06 6.67 -4.76
C CYS A 20 11.56 6.50 -6.20
N SER A 21 11.39 7.53 -7.02
CA SER A 21 12.00 7.58 -8.34
C SER A 21 13.53 7.54 -8.22
N SER A 22 14.23 6.96 -9.20
CA SER A 22 15.71 6.98 -9.25
C SER A 22 16.28 8.39 -9.25
N ASP A 23 15.49 9.34 -9.74
CA ASP A 23 15.90 10.74 -9.90
C ASP A 23 15.56 11.57 -8.65
N TYR A 24 14.96 10.96 -7.62
CA TYR A 24 14.65 11.63 -6.37
C TYR A 24 15.92 11.78 -5.53
N ILE A 25 16.23 13.01 -5.11
CA ILE A 25 17.41 13.33 -4.30
C ILE A 25 16.90 13.77 -2.92
N GLY A 26 16.76 12.83 -2.00
CA GLY A 26 16.36 13.09 -0.62
C GLY A 26 16.20 11.81 0.19
N THR A 27 16.75 11.76 1.40
CA THR A 27 16.72 10.53 2.23
C THR A 27 15.46 10.44 3.09
N VAL A 28 14.94 11.56 3.57
CA VAL A 28 13.81 11.57 4.53
C VAL A 28 12.53 10.96 3.97
N LEU A 29 12.09 11.38 2.78
CA LEU A 29 10.89 10.79 2.16
C LEU A 29 11.13 9.37 1.67
N GLU A 30 12.36 9.02 1.31
CA GLU A 30 12.72 7.68 0.90
C GLU A 30 12.63 6.69 2.07
N GLU A 31 13.20 7.07 3.21
CA GLU A 31 13.06 6.35 4.48
C GLU A 31 11.59 6.23 4.89
N GLN A 32 10.80 7.31 4.80
CA GLN A 32 9.39 7.27 5.15
C GLN A 32 8.53 6.47 4.15
N CYS A 33 8.89 6.46 2.86
CA CYS A 33 8.22 5.66 1.84
C CYS A 33 8.41 4.15 2.12
N THR A 34 9.61 3.76 2.53
CA THR A 34 9.94 2.36 2.80
C THR A 34 9.54 1.92 4.22
N SER A 35 9.51 2.85 5.17
CA SER A 35 9.11 2.63 6.55
C SER A 35 7.60 2.41 6.71
N ARG A 36 7.26 1.59 7.71
CA ARG A 36 5.88 1.35 8.16
C ARG A 36 5.65 1.79 9.61
N ASN A 37 6.53 2.62 10.16
CA ASN A 37 6.53 3.03 11.57
C ASN A 37 5.54 4.17 11.94
N THR A 38 4.84 4.73 10.95
CA THR A 38 3.83 5.77 11.17
C THR A 38 2.48 5.33 10.62
N VAL A 39 1.39 5.88 11.18
CA VAL A 39 0.05 5.70 10.63
C VAL A 39 0.01 6.05 9.15
N LEU A 40 0.60 7.19 8.75
CA LEU A 40 0.64 7.60 7.35
C LEU A 40 1.46 6.65 6.46
N GLY A 41 2.48 5.98 7.00
CA GLY A 41 3.28 4.98 6.28
C GLY A 41 2.52 3.67 6.01
N LEU A 42 1.41 3.46 6.70
CA LEU A 42 0.53 2.29 6.59
C LEU A 42 -0.71 2.54 5.73
N LEU A 43 -0.98 3.78 5.32
CA LEU A 43 -2.14 4.15 4.52
C LEU A 43 -1.74 4.27 3.04
N PRO A 44 -2.30 3.45 2.13
CA PRO A 44 -2.11 3.62 0.70
C PRO A 44 -2.58 4.99 0.21
N ALA A 45 -1.97 5.44 -0.88
CA ALA A 45 -2.32 6.68 -1.52
C ALA A 45 -2.45 6.49 -3.03
N SER A 46 -3.29 7.29 -3.66
CA SER A 46 -3.41 7.35 -5.12
C SER A 46 -3.14 8.75 -5.63
N ASP A 47 -2.52 8.83 -6.80
CA ASP A 47 -2.58 10.03 -7.61
C ASP A 47 -3.94 10.08 -8.30
N ASN A 48 -4.78 11.05 -7.92
CA ASN A 48 -6.12 11.21 -8.47
C ASN A 48 -6.12 11.69 -9.93
N GLN A 49 -4.98 12.14 -10.47
CA GLN A 49 -4.86 12.54 -11.87
C GLN A 49 -4.48 11.37 -12.78
N THR A 50 -3.51 10.55 -12.36
CA THR A 50 -2.95 9.47 -13.19
C THR A 50 -3.51 8.09 -12.86
N GLY A 51 -4.15 7.93 -11.71
CA GLY A 51 -4.63 6.65 -11.20
C GLY A 51 -3.54 5.75 -10.62
N ILE A 52 -2.29 6.23 -10.55
CA ILE A 52 -1.16 5.47 -10.00
C ILE A 52 -1.35 5.32 -8.48
N GLN A 53 -1.06 4.12 -7.99
CA GLN A 53 -1.19 3.74 -6.60
C GLN A 53 0.17 3.63 -5.96
N TYR A 54 0.27 4.13 -4.74
CA TYR A 54 1.48 4.22 -3.95
C TYR A 54 1.23 3.53 -2.63
N ARG A 55 2.25 2.81 -2.15
CA ARG A 55 2.22 2.12 -0.86
C ARG A 55 1.79 3.05 0.28
N ASN A 56 2.24 4.31 0.21
CA ASN A 56 1.83 5.36 1.12
C ASN A 56 2.01 6.76 0.51
N ILE A 57 1.58 7.78 1.26
CA ILE A 57 1.68 9.18 0.84
C ILE A 57 3.14 9.64 0.61
N PHE A 58 4.11 9.10 1.36
CA PHE A 58 5.51 9.48 1.21
C PHE A 58 6.08 8.99 -0.13
N CYS A 59 5.73 7.76 -0.53
CA CYS A 59 6.07 7.25 -1.86
C CYS A 59 5.45 8.10 -2.97
N ALA A 60 4.20 8.56 -2.81
CA ALA A 60 3.59 9.48 -3.76
C ALA A 60 4.35 10.80 -3.85
N ARG A 61 4.74 11.38 -2.70
CA ARG A 61 5.47 12.65 -2.64
C ARG A 61 6.85 12.58 -3.29
N CYS A 62 7.65 11.56 -2.99
CA CYS A 62 8.97 11.43 -3.61
C CYS A 62 8.93 10.99 -5.09
N ASN A 63 7.75 10.61 -5.60
CA ASN A 63 7.47 10.45 -7.03
C ASN A 63 6.74 11.67 -7.63
N ASN A 64 6.90 12.86 -7.01
CA ASN A 64 6.40 14.15 -7.49
C ASN A 64 4.88 14.30 -7.61
N VAL A 65 4.10 13.50 -6.88
CA VAL A 65 2.64 13.66 -6.83
C VAL A 65 2.29 14.91 -5.99
N LYS A 66 1.62 15.89 -6.61
CA LYS A 66 1.24 17.15 -5.96
C LYS A 66 0.05 17.01 -5.00
N PHE A 67 -0.92 16.16 -5.33
CA PHE A 67 -2.15 16.00 -4.54
C PHE A 67 -2.51 14.52 -4.37
N PRO A 68 -1.70 13.76 -3.63
CA PRO A 68 -2.03 12.37 -3.34
C PRO A 68 -3.28 12.31 -2.46
N VAL A 69 -4.16 11.35 -2.75
CA VAL A 69 -5.38 11.08 -1.99
C VAL A 69 -5.18 9.79 -1.21
N LEU A 70 -5.33 9.86 0.11
CA LEU A 70 -5.27 8.69 0.99
C LEU A 70 -6.47 7.78 0.76
N TRP A 71 -6.26 6.48 0.88
CA TRP A 71 -7.33 5.50 0.89
C TRP A 71 -8.02 5.49 2.25
N GLU A 72 -9.32 5.23 2.25
CA GLU A 72 -10.07 5.03 3.49
C GLU A 72 -9.74 3.65 4.08
N THR A 73 -9.79 3.53 5.41
CA THR A 73 -9.57 2.26 6.09
C THR A 73 -10.87 1.66 6.59
N LYS A 74 -10.99 0.34 6.43
CA LYS A 74 -12.04 -0.47 7.04
C LYS A 74 -11.40 -1.42 8.04
N HIS A 75 -11.87 -1.39 9.28
CA HIS A 75 -11.38 -2.26 10.34
C HIS A 75 -12.47 -3.24 10.74
N SER A 76 -12.11 -4.53 10.84
CA SER A 76 -13.00 -5.56 11.38
C SER A 76 -12.24 -6.34 12.44
N CYS A 77 -12.61 -6.11 13.70
CA CYS A 77 -11.93 -6.64 14.88
C CYS A 77 -12.77 -7.69 15.60
N PHE A 78 -12.12 -8.67 16.21
CA PHE A 78 -12.77 -9.66 17.06
C PHE A 78 -13.20 -9.01 18.38
N ARG A 79 -14.50 -8.68 18.46
CA ARG A 79 -15.10 -7.88 19.53
C ARG A 79 -14.98 -8.51 20.92
N GLU A 80 -14.83 -9.83 21.00
CA GLU A 80 -14.71 -10.57 22.27
C GLU A 80 -13.34 -10.38 22.95
N ILE A 81 -12.32 -9.94 22.21
CA ILE A 81 -10.95 -9.76 22.69
C ILE A 81 -10.55 -8.28 22.67
N PHE A 82 -11.15 -7.51 21.77
CA PHE A 82 -10.94 -6.07 21.64
C PHE A 82 -11.90 -5.32 22.57
N ASP A 83 -11.45 -5.05 23.80
CA ASP A 83 -12.25 -4.36 24.81
C ASP A 83 -12.65 -2.96 24.31
N GLU A 84 -13.95 -2.63 24.36
CA GLU A 84 -14.49 -1.32 23.94
C GLU A 84 -13.85 -0.16 24.74
N THR A 85 -13.26 -0.45 25.91
CA THR A 85 -12.50 0.52 26.71
C THR A 85 -11.25 1.07 26.01
N ASP A 86 -10.68 0.34 25.03
CA ASP A 86 -9.55 0.81 24.21
C ASP A 86 -9.93 1.94 23.25
N PHE A 87 -11.22 2.08 22.91
CA PHE A 87 -11.75 3.23 22.18
C PHE A 87 -12.14 4.38 23.10
N HIS A 88 -12.60 4.08 24.32
CA HIS A 88 -13.04 5.08 25.29
C HIS A 88 -11.90 5.78 26.04
N SER A 89 -10.66 5.31 25.88
CA SER A 89 -9.46 6.01 26.34
C SER A 89 -8.69 6.56 25.13
N PRO A 90 -8.99 7.78 24.67
CA PRO A 90 -8.31 8.40 23.52
C PRO A 90 -6.88 8.78 23.91
N GLY A 91 -6.00 7.80 23.98
CA GLY A 91 -4.57 8.01 24.01
C GLY A 91 -4.06 8.43 22.63
N PRO A 92 -2.89 9.10 22.54
CA PRO A 92 -2.33 9.61 21.28
C PRO A 92 -2.03 8.55 20.18
N ASN A 93 -2.33 7.26 20.42
CA ASN A 93 -1.95 6.14 19.56
C ASN A 93 -3.09 5.15 19.23
N THR A 94 -4.36 5.49 19.49
CA THR A 94 -5.47 4.54 19.29
C THR A 94 -5.55 4.01 17.85
N LEU A 95 -5.35 4.88 16.84
CA LEU A 95 -5.35 4.47 15.43
C LEU A 95 -4.18 3.54 15.08
N TRP A 96 -2.98 3.84 15.59
CA TRP A 96 -1.79 2.99 15.40
C TRP A 96 -1.99 1.60 16.02
N ARG A 97 -2.61 1.52 17.20
CA ARG A 97 -2.93 0.25 17.87
C ARG A 97 -3.91 -0.59 17.06
N VAL A 98 -4.98 0.03 16.55
CA VAL A 98 -5.99 -0.67 15.73
C VAL A 98 -5.37 -1.17 14.41
N MET A 99 -4.51 -0.37 13.79
CA MET A 99 -3.86 -0.72 12.52
C MET A 99 -2.81 -1.83 12.63
N ASN A 100 -2.19 -2.01 13.81
CA ASN A 100 -1.16 -3.04 14.05
C ASN A 100 -1.63 -4.19 14.93
N SER A 101 -2.90 -4.22 15.34
CA SER A 101 -3.42 -5.30 16.16
C SER A 101 -3.58 -6.60 15.37
N SER A 102 -3.15 -7.71 15.94
CA SER A 102 -3.45 -9.06 15.43
C SER A 102 -4.94 -9.44 15.56
N TYR A 103 -5.71 -8.72 16.36
CA TYR A 103 -7.15 -8.95 16.57
C TYR A 103 -8.03 -8.21 15.56
N CYS A 104 -7.42 -7.37 14.72
CA CYS A 104 -8.12 -6.60 13.71
C CYS A 104 -7.63 -7.00 12.31
N SER A 105 -8.59 -7.25 11.43
CA SER A 105 -8.32 -7.25 10.00
C SER A 105 -8.49 -5.84 9.45
N VAL A 106 -7.51 -5.40 8.64
CA VAL A 106 -7.52 -4.09 7.99
C VAL A 106 -7.78 -4.29 6.50
N GLY A 107 -8.73 -3.51 5.98
CA GLY A 107 -9.00 -3.34 4.57
C GLY A 107 -8.81 -1.88 4.16
N TYR A 108 -8.46 -1.63 2.89
CA TYR A 108 -8.34 -0.29 2.35
C TYR A 108 -9.29 -0.09 1.16
N ILE A 109 -9.93 1.08 1.12
CA ILE A 109 -10.90 1.47 0.10
C ILE A 109 -10.31 2.63 -0.69
N PRO A 110 -10.03 2.46 -2.00
CA PRO A 110 -9.49 3.52 -2.83
C PRO A 110 -10.53 4.62 -3.08
N PRO A 111 -10.09 5.87 -3.32
CA PRO A 111 -10.99 6.96 -3.67
C PRO A 111 -11.75 6.64 -4.97
N LEU A 112 -13.08 6.64 -4.92
CA LEU A 112 -13.95 6.34 -6.06
C LEU A 112 -14.06 7.54 -7.01
N LYS A 113 -12.97 7.86 -7.74
CA LYS A 113 -13.04 8.79 -8.88
C LYS A 113 -12.53 8.11 -10.14
N ASN A 114 -13.32 8.26 -11.20
CA ASN A 114 -13.13 7.89 -12.60
C ASN A 114 -11.99 6.89 -12.90
N ASN A 115 -12.34 5.64 -13.20
CA ASN A 115 -11.46 4.68 -13.88
C ASN A 115 -10.09 4.47 -13.25
N LEU A 116 -9.95 4.62 -11.92
CA LEU A 116 -8.79 4.16 -11.17
C LEU A 116 -8.61 2.66 -11.43
N GLN A 117 -7.70 2.32 -12.35
CA GLN A 117 -7.44 0.94 -12.73
C GLN A 117 -6.62 0.30 -11.62
N LEU A 118 -7.33 -0.26 -10.64
CA LEU A 118 -6.73 -1.10 -9.62
C LEU A 118 -6.12 -2.33 -10.28
N ARG A 119 -4.85 -2.61 -9.98
CA ARG A 119 -4.11 -3.74 -10.56
C ARG A 119 -3.90 -4.79 -9.47
N PRO A 120 -4.75 -5.83 -9.38
CA PRO A 120 -4.55 -6.91 -8.42
C PRO A 120 -3.23 -7.62 -8.62
N CYS A 121 -2.69 -8.22 -7.56
CA CYS A 121 -1.52 -9.08 -7.63
C CYS A 121 -1.66 -10.32 -6.72
N ILE A 122 -0.86 -11.35 -6.97
CA ILE A 122 -0.88 -12.69 -6.37
C ILE A 122 0.58 -13.09 -6.08
N PRO A 123 1.05 -13.02 -4.82
CA PRO A 123 2.47 -13.12 -4.48
C PRO A 123 3.15 -14.40 -5.00
N THR A 124 2.42 -15.51 -5.02
CA THR A 124 2.89 -16.83 -5.43
C THR A 124 2.98 -17.03 -6.94
N ILE A 125 2.35 -16.16 -7.75
CA ILE A 125 2.42 -16.22 -9.22
C ILE A 125 3.47 -15.23 -9.77
N TYR A 126 3.82 -14.20 -9.00
CA TYR A 126 4.77 -13.16 -9.43
C TYR A 126 6.24 -13.46 -9.09
N THR A 127 6.54 -14.57 -8.43
CA THR A 127 7.89 -15.15 -8.47
C THR A 127 8.04 -15.93 -9.77
N CYS A 128 8.81 -15.39 -10.72
CA CYS A 128 9.17 -16.13 -11.94
C CYS A 128 9.77 -17.48 -11.55
N PRO A 129 9.35 -18.60 -12.16
CA PRO A 129 9.99 -19.89 -11.92
C PRO A 129 11.50 -19.76 -12.15
N GLN A 130 12.31 -20.25 -11.20
CA GLN A 130 13.77 -20.28 -11.38
C GLN A 130 14.08 -21.23 -12.54
N GLY A 131 14.49 -20.67 -13.69
CA GLY A 131 14.71 -21.40 -14.94
C GLY A 131 13.77 -21.02 -16.09
N ALA A 132 12.87 -20.05 -15.91
CA ALA A 132 12.06 -19.53 -17.00
C ALA A 132 12.92 -18.83 -18.07
N GLU A 133 12.62 -19.07 -19.34
CA GLU A 133 13.26 -18.39 -20.47
C GLU A 133 13.22 -16.86 -20.31
N HIS A 134 14.27 -16.18 -20.82
CA HIS A 134 14.47 -14.73 -20.67
C HIS A 134 13.27 -13.88 -21.16
N SER A 135 12.48 -14.42 -22.10
CA SER A 135 11.24 -13.83 -22.64
C SER A 135 10.08 -13.89 -21.64
N LEU A 136 9.92 -14.98 -20.89
CA LEU A 136 8.89 -15.16 -19.87
C LEU A 136 9.17 -14.31 -18.64
N ALA A 137 10.44 -14.25 -18.21
CA ALA A 137 10.86 -13.41 -17.09
C ALA A 137 10.59 -11.92 -17.36
N LYS A 138 10.80 -11.45 -18.60
CA LYS A 138 10.43 -10.10 -19.02
C LYS A 138 8.92 -9.84 -18.97
N ARG A 139 8.06 -10.82 -19.32
CA ARG A 139 6.59 -10.68 -19.25
C ARG A 139 6.00 -10.85 -17.84
N CYS A 140 6.72 -11.50 -16.94
CA CYS A 140 6.32 -11.59 -15.53
C CYS A 140 6.78 -10.36 -14.74
N ALA A 141 7.91 -9.74 -15.11
CA ALA A 141 8.31 -8.42 -14.63
C ALA A 141 7.47 -7.29 -15.27
N ASN A 142 7.09 -7.47 -16.54
CA ASN A 142 6.18 -6.61 -17.28
C ASN A 142 4.87 -7.38 -17.49
N SER A 143 4.00 -7.56 -16.51
CA SER A 143 2.64 -8.05 -16.81
C SER A 143 1.62 -6.91 -16.81
N ASN A 144 1.68 -5.85 -17.64
CA ASN A 144 2.53 -5.35 -18.74
C ASN A 144 2.21 -3.83 -18.81
N LEU A 145 3.16 -2.92 -19.11
CA LEU A 145 3.22 -2.22 -20.41
C LEU A 145 2.28 -2.81 -21.47
N ASP A 146 0.98 -2.52 -21.33
CA ASP A 146 0.00 -2.17 -22.35
C ASP A 146 -1.36 -1.93 -21.65
#